data_AF-A0A1Y1ML51-F1
#
_entry.id   AF-A0A1Y1ML51-F1
#
_cell.length_a   1.000
_cell.length_b   1.000
_cell.length_c   1.000
_cell.angle_alpha   90.00
_cell.angle_beta   90.00
_cell.angle_gamma   90.00
#
_symmetry.space_group_name_H-M   'P 1'
#
loop_
_entity.id
_entity.type
_entity.pdbx_description
1 polymer ?
#
loop_
_entity_poly.entity_id
_entity_poly.type
_entity_poly.pdbx_seq_one_letter_code
_entity_poly.pdbx_strand_id
1 'polypeptide(L)'
;MCLILEDHDGDEIQDVLAQLQEHLVKLEDATTEVAEEPKLGGELMLSEKMNRLQLKQKLRELTRAPKQLSNYDKARAALIQYLQDVFDKYLRHPSSVPFYELFFFNNLSIRQVLLGSHRSAIHTALNNPSYYFHCDCCKLTDDGRISASMPDISILYKLHLEYGKLINLYDWLQAFVTIVDPYIDSGEEDAENRPVSPEVHARFIQGVADLEFLGFIKSYKRKTHVVRLTWGG
;
A
#
# COMPACT_ATOMS: atom_id res chain seq x y z
N MET A 1 1.46 -22.37 12.33
CA MET A 1 1.86 -23.70 12.84
C MET A 1 2.13 -23.51 14.31
N CYS A 2 1.29 -24.11 15.15
CA CYS A 2 1.18 -23.87 16.58
C CYS A 2 2.43 -24.34 17.35
N LEU A 3 3.17 -23.43 17.95
CA LEU A 3 4.17 -23.75 18.98
C LEU A 3 3.74 -23.30 20.38
N ILE A 4 2.55 -22.70 20.52
CA ILE A 4 1.95 -22.35 21.83
C ILE A 4 1.10 -23.53 22.37
N LEU A 5 1.00 -24.64 21.63
CA LEU A 5 0.28 -25.84 22.08
C LEU A 5 1.15 -26.88 22.77
N GLU A 6 2.46 -26.66 22.92
CA GLU A 6 3.31 -27.62 23.66
C GLU A 6 3.17 -27.48 25.19
N ASP A 7 2.64 -26.36 25.69
CA ASP A 7 2.44 -26.11 27.13
C ASP A 7 0.98 -26.27 27.60
N HIS A 8 0.02 -26.53 26.71
CA HIS A 8 -1.35 -26.87 27.10
C HIS A 8 -1.58 -28.37 26.86
N ASP A 9 -1.74 -29.10 27.97
CA ASP A 9 -2.03 -30.53 28.00
C ASP A 9 -3.09 -30.90 26.94
N GLY A 10 -2.86 -31.99 26.20
CA GLY A 10 -3.78 -32.47 25.17
C GLY A 10 -5.22 -32.72 25.68
N ASP A 11 -5.40 -32.81 26.99
CA ASP A 11 -6.70 -32.90 27.68
C ASP A 11 -7.54 -31.62 27.53
N GLU A 12 -6.95 -30.42 27.56
CA GLU A 12 -7.71 -29.16 27.41
C GLU A 12 -8.32 -29.00 26.01
N ILE A 13 -7.66 -29.54 24.97
CA ILE A 13 -8.17 -29.53 23.61
C ILE A 13 -9.29 -30.56 23.44
N GLN A 14 -9.20 -31.71 24.12
CA GLN A 14 -10.28 -32.70 24.12
C GLN A 14 -11.54 -32.19 24.80
N ASP A 15 -11.40 -31.44 25.91
CA ASP A 15 -12.52 -30.80 26.60
C ASP A 15 -13.22 -29.75 25.73
N VAL A 16 -12.46 -28.95 24.97
CA VAL A 16 -13.02 -27.98 24.02
C VAL A 16 -13.80 -28.69 22.91
N LEU A 17 -13.30 -29.80 22.39
CA LEU A 17 -14.00 -30.60 21.38
C LEU A 17 -15.30 -31.20 21.91
N ALA A 18 -15.31 -31.70 23.15
CA ALA A 18 -16.49 -32.26 23.78
C ALA A 18 -17.59 -31.20 24.00
N GLN A 19 -17.22 -30.01 24.49
CA GLN A 19 -18.15 -28.89 24.68
C GLN A 19 -18.70 -28.35 23.35
N LEU A 20 -17.88 -28.33 22.30
CA LEU A 20 -18.31 -27.93 20.96
C LEU A 20 -19.32 -28.92 20.38
N GLN A 21 -19.10 -30.23 20.58
CA GLN A 21 -20.08 -31.26 20.22
C GLN A 21 -21.40 -31.10 20.98
N GLU A 22 -21.35 -30.78 22.27
CA GLU A 22 -22.55 -30.50 23.07
C GLU A 22 -23.34 -29.28 22.55
N HIS A 23 -22.64 -28.20 22.18
CA HIS A 23 -23.27 -27.02 21.58
C HIS A 23 -23.86 -27.28 20.20
N LEU A 24 -23.27 -28.18 19.40
CA LEU A 24 -23.82 -28.61 18.11
C LEU A 24 -25.08 -29.46 18.27
N VAL A 25 -25.09 -30.43 19.19
CA VAL A 25 -26.28 -31.23 19.50
C VAL A 25 -27.42 -30.33 19.98
N LYS A 26 -27.14 -29.37 20.86
CA LYS A 26 -28.11 -28.35 21.30
C LYS A 26 -28.65 -27.48 20.17
N LEU A 27 -27.92 -27.34 19.07
CA LEU A 27 -28.32 -26.53 17.91
C LEU A 27 -29.09 -27.37 16.88
N GLU A 28 -28.79 -28.66 16.77
CA GLU A 28 -29.57 -29.64 15.99
C GLU A 28 -30.94 -29.93 16.64
N ASP A 29 -30.99 -29.98 17.97
CA ASP A 29 -32.22 -30.19 18.75
C ASP A 29 -33.06 -28.90 18.90
N ALA A 30 -32.49 -27.73 18.59
CA ALA A 30 -33.19 -26.46 18.71
C ALA A 30 -34.18 -26.25 17.55
N THR A 31 -35.47 -26.21 17.88
CA THR A 31 -36.52 -25.89 16.91
C THR A 31 -36.44 -24.43 16.44
N THR A 32 -36.67 -24.21 15.15
CA THR A 32 -36.81 -22.87 14.53
C THR A 32 -38.09 -22.16 14.98
N GLU A 33 -38.93 -22.84 15.74
CA GLU A 33 -40.13 -22.27 16.32
C GLU A 33 -39.72 -21.19 17.33
N VAL A 34 -40.34 -20.02 17.21
CA VAL A 34 -40.21 -18.97 18.21
C VAL A 34 -40.89 -19.52 19.46
N ALA A 35 -40.15 -19.63 20.57
CA ALA A 35 -40.75 -20.04 21.83
C ALA A 35 -41.93 -19.12 22.13
N GLU A 36 -43.15 -19.67 22.10
CA GLU A 36 -44.33 -19.02 22.66
C GLU A 36 -44.16 -18.98 24.20
N GLU A 37 -43.30 -18.09 24.70
CA GLU A 37 -43.48 -17.62 26.06
C GLU A 37 -44.80 -16.84 26.11
N PRO A 38 -45.60 -17.01 27.20
CA PRO A 38 -46.96 -16.51 27.24
C PRO A 38 -46.94 -15.01 26.97
N LYS A 39 -47.75 -14.57 26.01
CA LYS A 39 -48.00 -13.16 25.71
C LYS A 39 -48.37 -12.44 27.01
N LEU A 40 -47.39 -11.87 27.71
CA LEU A 40 -47.66 -10.90 28.75
C LEU A 40 -47.94 -9.57 28.06
N GLY A 41 -49.20 -9.39 27.68
CA GLY A 41 -49.77 -8.09 27.40
C GLY A 41 -49.91 -7.75 25.92
N GLY A 42 -51.10 -8.07 25.39
CA GLY A 42 -51.69 -7.34 24.26
C GLY A 42 -52.02 -8.22 23.06
N GLU A 43 -53.17 -8.90 23.11
CA GLU A 43 -53.94 -9.07 21.88
C GLU A 43 -54.03 -7.72 21.18
N LEU A 44 -53.70 -7.67 19.88
CA LEU A 44 -53.89 -6.48 19.06
C LEU A 44 -55.39 -6.19 18.96
N MET A 45 -55.94 -5.49 19.95
CA MET A 45 -57.19 -4.78 19.83
C MET A 45 -56.95 -3.57 18.91
N LEU A 46 -56.92 -3.83 17.61
CA LEU A 46 -57.01 -2.81 16.59
C LEU A 46 -58.41 -2.22 16.68
N SER A 47 -58.58 -1.17 17.49
CA SER A 47 -59.81 -0.38 17.49
C SER A 47 -60.07 0.13 16.08
N GLU A 48 -61.29 -0.08 15.56
CA GLU A 48 -61.72 0.32 14.21
C GLU A 48 -61.57 1.83 13.94
N LYS A 49 -61.29 2.66 14.97
CA LYS A 49 -61.09 4.11 14.85
C LYS A 49 -59.85 4.57 15.61
N MET A 50 -58.66 4.40 15.00
CA MET A 50 -57.41 5.00 15.48
C MET A 50 -56.94 6.16 14.59
N ASN A 51 -56.41 7.22 15.20
CA ASN A 51 -55.86 8.37 14.48
C ASN A 51 -54.47 8.03 13.90
N ARG A 52 -54.13 8.56 12.72
CA ARG A 52 -52.90 8.23 11.95
C ARG A 52 -51.61 8.37 12.76
N LEU A 53 -51.56 9.34 13.67
CA LEU A 53 -50.40 9.57 14.54
C LEU A 53 -50.24 8.48 15.62
N GLN A 54 -51.35 7.99 16.17
CA GLN A 54 -51.37 6.91 17.16
C GLN A 54 -50.94 5.58 16.53
N LEU A 55 -51.39 5.31 15.30
CA LEU A 55 -50.94 4.14 14.54
C LEU A 55 -49.42 4.18 14.28
N LYS A 56 -48.89 5.36 13.89
CA LYS A 56 -47.45 5.52 13.63
C LYS A 56 -46.59 5.37 14.89
N GLN A 57 -47.07 5.83 16.04
CA GLN A 57 -46.39 5.63 17.34
C GLN A 57 -46.38 4.15 17.72
N LYS A 58 -47.52 3.46 17.61
CA LYS A 58 -47.65 2.04 17.97
C LYS A 58 -46.86 1.10 17.03
N LEU A 59 -46.80 1.41 15.74
CA LEU A 59 -45.92 0.70 14.80
C LEU A 59 -44.44 0.90 15.14
N ARG A 60 -44.04 2.11 15.53
CA ARG A 60 -42.65 2.38 15.98
C ARG A 60 -42.30 1.65 17.27
N GLU A 61 -43.25 1.50 18.19
CA GLU A 61 -43.07 0.71 19.41
C GLU A 61 -42.90 -0.78 19.10
N LEU A 62 -43.67 -1.33 18.15
CA LEU A 62 -43.53 -2.72 17.69
C LEU A 62 -42.24 -2.98 16.91
N THR A 63 -41.72 -1.99 16.18
CA THR A 63 -40.40 -2.09 15.53
C THR A 63 -39.24 -1.98 16.53
N ARG A 64 -39.47 -1.32 17.68
CA ARG A 64 -38.49 -1.20 18.77
C ARG A 64 -38.53 -2.37 19.76
N ALA A 65 -39.60 -3.15 19.76
CA ALA A 65 -39.65 -4.37 20.55
C ALA A 65 -38.57 -5.34 20.06
N PRO A 66 -37.78 -5.95 20.96
CA PRO A 66 -36.78 -6.92 20.56
C PRO A 66 -37.48 -8.05 19.82
N LYS A 67 -37.01 -8.35 18.60
CA LYS A 67 -37.48 -9.49 17.82
C LYS A 67 -37.40 -10.71 18.73
N GLN A 68 -38.48 -11.45 18.92
CA GLN A 68 -38.43 -12.64 19.78
C GLN A 68 -37.46 -13.64 19.14
N LEU A 69 -36.32 -13.85 19.79
CA LEU A 69 -35.31 -14.80 19.33
C LEU A 69 -35.91 -16.20 19.44
N SER A 70 -35.85 -16.95 18.34
CA SER A 70 -36.17 -18.38 18.37
C SER A 70 -35.22 -19.11 19.33
N ASN A 71 -35.63 -20.27 19.83
CA ASN A 71 -34.73 -21.14 20.60
C ASN A 71 -33.45 -21.46 19.80
N TYR A 72 -33.59 -21.59 18.48
CA TYR A 72 -32.46 -21.68 17.56
C TYR A 72 -31.53 -20.44 17.62
N ASP A 73 -32.08 -19.22 17.62
CA ASP A 73 -31.26 -18.00 17.68
C ASP A 73 -30.50 -17.87 19.01
N LYS A 74 -31.11 -18.32 20.13
CA LYS A 74 -30.45 -18.36 21.43
C LYS A 74 -29.32 -19.40 21.47
N ALA A 75 -29.58 -20.61 20.96
CA ALA A 75 -28.56 -21.67 20.86
C ALA A 75 -27.39 -21.26 19.95
N ARG A 76 -27.70 -20.61 18.81
CA ARG A 76 -26.69 -20.04 17.90
C ARG A 76 -25.86 -18.95 18.57
N ALA A 77 -26.49 -18.02 19.29
CA ALA A 77 -25.77 -16.97 20.01
C ALA A 77 -24.84 -17.57 21.08
N ALA A 78 -25.30 -18.58 21.82
CA ALA A 78 -24.48 -19.28 22.80
C ALA A 78 -23.28 -20.00 22.18
N LEU A 79 -23.45 -20.66 21.02
CA LEU A 79 -22.35 -21.29 20.30
C LEU A 79 -21.33 -20.25 19.82
N ILE A 80 -21.80 -19.14 19.25
CA ILE A 80 -20.90 -18.07 18.78
C ILE A 80 -20.10 -17.49 19.96
N GLN A 81 -20.75 -17.24 21.09
CA GLN A 81 -20.08 -16.74 22.30
C GLN A 81 -19.04 -17.75 22.80
N TYR A 82 -19.38 -19.03 22.85
CA TYR A 82 -18.44 -20.09 23.20
C TYR A 82 -17.22 -20.12 22.27
N LEU A 83 -17.43 -20.05 20.95
CA LEU A 83 -16.33 -19.99 19.98
C LEU A 83 -15.46 -18.74 20.16
N GLN A 84 -16.06 -17.60 20.48
CA GLN A 84 -15.32 -16.37 20.78
C GLN A 84 -14.43 -16.56 22.01
N ASP A 85 -14.96 -17.11 23.10
CA ASP A 85 -14.19 -17.36 24.33
C ASP A 85 -13.02 -18.33 24.08
N VAL A 86 -13.25 -19.38 23.29
CA VAL A 86 -12.22 -20.34 22.88
C VAL A 86 -11.14 -19.65 22.02
N PHE A 87 -11.54 -18.88 21.01
CA PHE A 87 -10.60 -18.18 20.15
C PHE A 87 -9.81 -17.11 20.90
N ASP A 88 -10.42 -16.37 21.83
CA ASP A 88 -9.71 -15.39 22.66
C ASP A 88 -8.69 -16.06 23.60
N LYS A 89 -8.98 -17.28 24.07
CA LYS A 89 -8.04 -18.07 24.88
C LYS A 89 -6.84 -18.53 24.06
N TYR A 90 -7.07 -19.16 22.90
CA TYR A 90 -6.03 -19.90 22.16
C TYR A 90 -5.46 -19.19 20.93
N LEU A 91 -6.19 -18.31 20.25
CA LEU A 91 -5.76 -17.59 19.04
C LEU A 91 -5.21 -16.20 19.39
N ARG A 92 -4.23 -16.16 20.29
CA ARG A 92 -3.54 -14.90 20.61
C ARG A 92 -2.55 -14.53 19.51
N HIS A 93 -2.40 -13.23 19.27
CA HIS A 93 -1.40 -12.72 18.34
C HIS A 93 0.00 -13.15 18.80
N PRO A 94 0.86 -13.73 17.94
CA PRO A 94 2.19 -14.22 18.34
C PRO A 94 3.05 -13.16 19.04
N SER A 95 2.92 -11.89 18.67
CA SER A 95 3.64 -10.78 19.32
C SER A 95 3.19 -10.44 20.74
N SER A 96 2.18 -11.11 21.28
CA SER A 96 1.76 -10.96 22.67
C SER A 96 2.58 -11.81 23.64
N VAL A 97 3.37 -12.75 23.13
CA VAL A 97 4.23 -13.66 23.91
C VAL A 97 5.67 -13.15 23.84
N PRO A 98 6.41 -13.09 24.95
CA PRO A 98 7.83 -12.71 24.91
C PRO A 98 8.65 -13.72 24.09
N PHE A 99 9.70 -13.24 23.42
CA PHE A 99 10.63 -14.05 22.62
C PHE A 99 10.02 -14.76 21.39
N TYR A 100 8.88 -14.30 20.88
CA TYR A 100 8.26 -14.87 19.68
C TYR A 100 9.15 -14.73 18.42
N GLU A 101 10.07 -13.77 18.41
CA GLU A 101 11.00 -13.52 17.29
C GLU A 101 11.98 -14.66 17.05
N LEU A 102 12.20 -15.54 18.03
CA LEU A 102 13.02 -16.74 17.86
C LEU A 102 12.34 -17.78 16.96
N PHE A 103 11.01 -17.82 16.96
CA PHE A 103 10.21 -18.79 16.22
C PHE A 103 9.64 -18.22 14.93
N PHE A 104 9.47 -16.89 14.85
CA PHE A 104 8.84 -16.22 13.73
C PHE A 104 9.79 -15.24 13.04
N PHE A 105 9.88 -15.36 11.72
CA PHE A 105 10.60 -14.42 10.88
C PHE A 105 9.65 -13.39 10.26
N ASN A 106 9.88 -12.09 10.51
CA ASN A 106 8.98 -11.03 10.06
C ASN A 106 9.68 -9.92 9.25
N ASN A 107 10.83 -10.20 8.63
CA ASN A 107 11.50 -9.19 7.82
C ASN A 107 10.94 -9.17 6.38
N LEU A 108 10.07 -8.19 6.11
CA LEU A 108 9.45 -7.99 4.79
C LEU A 108 10.46 -7.58 3.71
N SER A 109 11.65 -7.11 4.08
CA SER A 109 12.69 -6.68 3.12
C SER A 109 13.24 -7.84 2.30
N ILE A 110 13.10 -9.10 2.74
CA ILE A 110 13.42 -10.28 1.91
C ILE A 110 12.68 -10.25 0.58
N ARG A 111 11.47 -9.69 0.55
CA ARG A 111 10.69 -9.57 -0.68
C ARG A 111 11.44 -8.78 -1.76
N GLN A 112 12.18 -7.74 -1.39
CA GLN A 112 12.96 -6.95 -2.35
C GLN A 112 14.14 -7.76 -2.90
N VAL A 113 14.77 -8.59 -2.06
CA VAL A 113 15.86 -9.49 -2.46
C VAL A 113 15.36 -10.59 -3.39
N LEU A 114 14.20 -11.19 -3.08
CA LEU A 114 13.65 -12.31 -3.84
C LEU A 114 13.05 -11.89 -5.19
N LEU A 115 12.31 -10.77 -5.22
CA LEU A 115 11.61 -10.33 -6.42
C LEU A 115 12.46 -9.42 -7.33
N GLY A 116 13.42 -8.69 -6.76
CA GLY A 116 14.30 -7.77 -7.51
C GLY A 116 13.54 -6.62 -8.18
N SER A 117 13.60 -5.41 -7.61
CA SER A 117 13.01 -4.20 -8.22
C SER A 117 14.05 -3.34 -8.94
N HIS A 118 14.74 -3.89 -9.94
CA HIS A 118 15.88 -3.24 -10.60
C HIS A 118 15.51 -1.91 -11.27
N ARG A 119 14.41 -1.85 -12.02
CA ARG A 119 13.99 -0.61 -12.70
C ARG A 119 13.69 0.52 -11.70
N SER A 120 12.98 0.20 -10.62
CA SER A 120 12.68 1.16 -9.57
C SER A 120 13.95 1.65 -8.87
N ALA A 121 14.90 0.75 -8.59
CA ALA A 121 16.18 1.12 -7.98
C ALA A 121 16.98 2.09 -8.88
N ILE A 122 17.08 1.79 -10.18
CA ILE A 122 17.79 2.67 -11.13
C ILE A 122 17.07 4.02 -11.24
N HIS A 123 15.74 4.03 -11.33
CA HIS A 123 14.96 5.26 -11.36
C HIS A 123 15.19 6.11 -10.11
N THR A 124 15.15 5.50 -8.92
CA THR A 124 15.44 6.19 -7.65
C THR A 124 16.88 6.70 -7.61
N ALA A 125 17.85 5.92 -8.09
CA ALA A 125 19.26 6.34 -8.10
C ALA A 125 19.51 7.54 -9.01
N LEU A 126 18.89 7.56 -10.19
CA LEU A 126 19.05 8.64 -11.16
C LEU A 126 18.24 9.89 -10.76
N ASN A 127 17.04 9.73 -10.20
CA ASN A 127 16.21 10.87 -9.76
C ASN A 127 16.63 11.45 -8.41
N ASN A 128 17.07 10.62 -7.47
CA ASN A 128 17.49 11.05 -6.15
C ASN A 128 18.81 10.36 -5.74
N PRO A 129 19.96 10.87 -6.22
CA PRO A 129 21.27 10.33 -5.89
C PRO A 129 21.59 10.36 -4.39
N SER A 130 21.01 11.33 -3.66
CA SER A 130 21.24 11.49 -2.22
C SER A 130 20.75 10.29 -1.42
N TYR A 131 19.76 9.53 -1.93
CA TYR A 131 19.26 8.32 -1.30
C TYR A 131 20.33 7.24 -1.14
N TYR A 132 21.26 7.13 -2.09
CA TYR A 132 22.35 6.14 -2.04
C TYR A 132 23.66 6.75 -1.53
N PHE A 133 24.01 7.97 -1.94
CA PHE A 133 25.27 8.60 -1.55
C PHE A 133 25.24 9.24 -0.15
N HIS A 134 24.05 9.46 0.43
CA HIS A 134 23.89 10.09 1.74
C HIS A 134 24.60 11.45 1.85
N CYS A 135 24.68 12.19 0.74
CA CYS A 135 25.37 13.48 0.66
C CYS A 135 24.43 14.65 1.02
N ASP A 136 25.00 15.73 1.54
CA ASP A 136 24.25 16.98 1.82
C ASP A 136 24.10 17.86 0.58
N CYS A 137 25.02 17.78 -0.37
CA CYS A 137 25.05 18.66 -1.54
C CYS A 137 23.93 18.42 -2.55
N CYS A 138 23.36 17.20 -2.60
CA CYS A 138 22.32 16.82 -3.58
C CYS A 138 20.95 16.57 -2.94
N LYS A 139 20.72 17.05 -1.71
CA LYS A 139 19.42 16.90 -1.04
C LYS A 139 18.37 17.73 -1.78
N LEU A 140 17.42 17.02 -2.39
CA LEU A 140 16.31 17.62 -3.11
C LEU A 140 15.12 17.82 -2.16
N THR A 141 14.58 19.04 -2.10
CA THR A 141 13.32 19.31 -1.38
C THR A 141 12.08 18.87 -2.17
N ASP A 142 12.24 18.72 -3.48
CA ASP A 142 11.19 18.34 -4.43
C ASP A 142 11.81 17.45 -5.53
N ASP A 143 11.13 16.36 -5.88
CA ASP A 143 11.62 15.36 -6.83
C ASP A 143 11.76 15.92 -8.25
N GLY A 144 11.03 16.99 -8.58
CA GLY A 144 11.10 17.67 -9.86
C GLY A 144 12.28 18.64 -10.02
N ARG A 145 12.99 19.01 -8.95
CA ARG A 145 14.10 19.97 -9.05
C ARG A 145 15.37 19.33 -9.60
N ILE A 146 16.15 20.12 -10.34
CA ILE A 146 17.48 19.76 -10.83
C ILE A 146 18.50 20.68 -10.15
N SER A 147 19.50 20.10 -9.49
CA SER A 147 20.61 20.83 -8.87
C SER A 147 21.91 20.55 -9.62
N ALA A 148 22.73 21.58 -9.82
CA ALA A 148 24.05 21.48 -10.44
C ALA A 148 25.05 20.60 -9.65
N SER A 149 24.78 20.36 -8.37
CA SER A 149 25.60 19.50 -7.50
C SER A 149 25.42 18.00 -7.77
N MET A 150 24.38 17.61 -8.52
CA MET A 150 24.10 16.21 -8.82
C MET A 150 25.09 15.63 -9.84
N PRO A 151 25.27 14.30 -9.88
CA PRO A 151 26.02 13.64 -10.93
C PRO A 151 25.45 13.95 -12.33
N ASP A 152 26.32 14.04 -13.33
CA ASP A 152 25.94 14.39 -14.71
C ASP A 152 24.85 13.49 -15.28
N ILE A 153 24.96 12.18 -15.06
CA ILE A 153 23.97 11.20 -15.51
C ILE A 153 22.58 11.45 -14.90
N SER A 154 22.52 11.94 -13.66
CA SER A 154 21.26 12.28 -12.99
C SER A 154 20.65 13.57 -13.51
N ILE A 155 21.49 14.57 -13.83
CA ILE A 155 21.04 15.81 -14.47
C ILE A 155 20.46 15.49 -15.86
N LEU A 156 21.20 14.74 -16.67
CA LEU A 156 20.76 14.29 -17.99
C LEU A 156 19.50 13.42 -17.91
N TYR A 157 19.42 12.55 -16.90
CA TYR A 157 18.23 11.76 -16.64
C TYR A 157 17.02 12.60 -16.23
N LYS A 158 17.16 13.68 -15.47
CA LYS A 158 15.99 14.52 -15.20
C LYS A 158 15.55 15.30 -16.43
N LEU A 159 16.50 15.87 -17.17
CA LEU A 159 16.23 16.56 -18.43
C LEU A 159 15.53 15.65 -19.45
N HIS A 160 15.97 14.40 -19.64
CA HIS A 160 15.35 13.49 -20.63
C HIS A 160 13.89 13.12 -20.29
N LEU A 161 13.46 13.26 -19.03
CA LEU A 161 12.06 13.05 -18.62
C LEU A 161 11.16 14.21 -19.04
N GLU A 162 11.70 15.44 -19.06
CA GLU A 162 10.99 16.66 -19.48
C GLU A 162 10.77 16.71 -20.99
N TYR A 163 11.68 16.12 -21.78
CA TYR A 163 11.52 16.03 -23.22
C TYR A 163 10.45 15.01 -23.66
N GLY A 164 10.02 15.15 -24.91
CA GLY A 164 9.13 14.19 -25.57
C GLY A 164 9.84 12.91 -26.05
N LYS A 165 9.20 12.19 -26.98
CA LYS A 165 9.72 10.93 -27.53
C LYS A 165 11.02 11.09 -28.32
N LEU A 166 11.20 12.22 -29.00
CA LEU A 166 12.39 12.56 -29.78
C LEU A 166 13.07 13.74 -29.10
N ILE A 167 14.36 13.57 -28.79
CA ILE A 167 15.18 14.56 -28.10
C ILE A 167 16.21 15.09 -29.09
N ASN A 168 16.28 16.40 -29.27
CA ASN A 168 17.33 17.05 -30.05
C ASN A 168 18.62 17.10 -29.21
N LEU A 169 19.73 16.56 -29.72
CA LEU A 169 20.99 16.50 -29.00
C LEU A 169 21.56 17.89 -28.67
N TYR A 170 21.35 18.87 -29.56
CA TYR A 170 21.85 20.21 -29.36
C TYR A 170 21.13 20.91 -28.21
N ASP A 171 19.79 20.90 -28.22
CA ASP A 171 18.99 21.53 -27.18
C ASP A 171 19.23 20.86 -25.82
N TRP A 172 19.43 19.54 -25.82
CA TRP A 172 19.74 18.80 -24.61
C TRP A 172 21.13 19.13 -24.05
N LEU A 173 22.13 19.30 -24.92
CA LEU A 173 23.45 19.78 -24.53
C LEU A 173 23.38 21.19 -23.94
N GLN A 174 22.65 22.11 -24.58
CA GLN A 174 22.51 23.48 -24.10
C GLN A 174 21.83 23.52 -22.71
N ALA A 175 20.74 22.77 -22.53
CA ALA A 175 20.08 22.66 -21.23
C ALA A 175 21.01 22.09 -20.13
N PHE A 176 21.85 21.11 -20.47
CA PHE A 176 22.86 20.57 -19.55
C PHE A 176 23.93 21.62 -19.18
N VAL A 177 24.43 22.37 -20.17
CA VAL A 177 25.42 23.43 -19.97
C VAL A 177 24.88 24.53 -19.05
N THR A 178 23.64 24.98 -19.26
CA THR A 178 22.99 26.00 -18.40
C THR A 178 22.95 25.60 -16.93
N ILE A 179 22.85 24.30 -16.64
CA ILE A 179 22.77 23.79 -15.27
C ILE A 179 24.17 23.65 -14.65
N VAL A 180 25.13 23.10 -15.39
CA VAL A 180 26.47 22.79 -14.87
C VAL A 180 27.38 24.02 -14.82
N ASP A 181 27.20 24.97 -15.74
CA ASP A 181 27.99 26.20 -15.82
C ASP A 181 27.08 27.43 -15.97
N PRO A 182 26.44 27.89 -14.87
CA PRO A 182 25.48 28.99 -14.90
C PRO A 182 26.11 30.36 -15.16
N TYR A 183 27.45 30.47 -15.10
CA TYR A 183 28.17 31.72 -15.38
C TYR A 183 28.33 31.97 -16.90
N ILE A 184 27.94 31.04 -17.75
CA ILE A 184 27.89 31.24 -19.20
C ILE A 184 26.72 32.18 -19.59
N ASP A 185 25.70 32.33 -18.74
CA ASP A 185 24.50 33.14 -19.00
C ASP A 185 24.57 34.57 -18.42
N SER A 186 25.68 34.96 -17.79
CA SER A 186 25.83 36.31 -17.22
C SER A 186 26.30 37.33 -18.27
N GLY A 187 25.39 37.73 -19.17
CA GLY A 187 25.37 39.10 -19.70
C GLY A 187 26.09 39.44 -21.02
N GLU A 188 26.45 38.47 -21.86
CA GLU A 188 26.93 38.75 -23.22
C GLU A 188 25.89 38.32 -24.26
N GLU A 189 25.51 39.24 -25.18
CA GLU A 189 24.43 39.09 -26.17
C GLU A 189 24.62 37.95 -27.20
N ASP A 190 25.72 37.16 -27.09
CA ASP A 190 26.11 36.08 -27.99
C ASP A 190 26.21 34.69 -27.32
N ALA A 191 25.51 34.46 -26.20
CA ALA A 191 25.55 33.20 -25.45
C ALA A 191 25.16 31.96 -26.28
N GLU A 192 24.26 32.09 -27.26
CA GLU A 192 23.80 30.98 -28.13
C GLU A 192 24.88 30.43 -29.08
N ASN A 193 25.92 31.21 -29.40
CA ASN A 193 26.99 30.84 -30.32
C ASN A 193 28.35 30.62 -29.64
N ARG A 194 28.41 30.68 -28.30
CA ARG A 194 29.67 30.45 -27.57
C ARG A 194 30.04 28.96 -27.65
N PRO A 195 31.28 28.61 -28.01
CA PRO A 195 31.72 27.23 -28.02
C PRO A 195 31.68 26.67 -26.59
N VAL A 196 30.93 25.58 -26.39
CA VAL A 196 30.89 24.82 -25.14
C VAL A 196 32.31 24.36 -24.80
N SER A 197 32.69 24.46 -23.52
CA SER A 197 34.01 23.99 -23.10
C SER A 197 34.18 22.50 -23.44
N PRO A 198 35.36 22.08 -23.92
CA PRO A 198 35.58 20.71 -24.37
C PRO A 198 35.34 19.69 -23.25
N GLU A 199 35.58 20.09 -22.00
CA GLU A 199 35.35 19.26 -20.81
C GLU A 199 33.85 19.01 -20.55
N VAL A 200 33.03 20.06 -20.59
CA VAL A 200 31.58 19.93 -20.39
C VAL A 200 30.95 19.14 -21.55
N HIS A 201 31.42 19.37 -22.77
CA HIS A 201 31.00 18.57 -23.92
C HIS A 201 31.38 17.08 -23.76
N ALA A 202 32.60 16.77 -23.30
CA ALA A 202 33.01 15.39 -23.05
C ALA A 202 32.15 14.70 -21.98
N ARG A 203 31.86 15.42 -20.87
CA ARG A 203 30.97 14.94 -19.80
C ARG A 203 29.55 14.66 -20.31
N PHE A 204 29.02 15.54 -21.15
CA PHE A 204 27.73 15.33 -21.81
C PHE A 204 27.73 14.06 -22.65
N ILE A 205 28.72 13.89 -23.54
CA ILE A 205 28.80 12.71 -24.42
C ILE A 205 28.93 11.42 -23.61
N GLN A 206 29.70 11.44 -22.52
CA GLN A 206 29.81 10.31 -21.60
C GLN A 206 28.45 9.97 -20.96
N GLY A 207 27.75 10.95 -20.39
CA GLY A 207 26.45 10.72 -19.78
C GLY A 207 25.37 10.26 -20.76
N VAL A 208 25.41 10.74 -22.01
CA VAL A 208 24.54 10.23 -23.09
C VAL A 208 24.86 8.77 -23.41
N ALA A 209 26.14 8.41 -23.49
CA ALA A 209 26.55 7.03 -23.72
C ALA A 209 26.11 6.09 -22.57
N ASP A 210 26.21 6.54 -21.31
CA ASP A 210 25.75 5.77 -20.16
C ASP A 210 24.22 5.58 -20.18
N LEU A 211 23.45 6.60 -20.55
CA LEU A 211 21.99 6.49 -20.71
C LEU A 211 21.57 5.59 -21.88
N GLU A 212 22.34 5.56 -22.97
CA GLU A 212 22.14 4.62 -24.08
C GLU A 212 22.47 3.18 -23.64
N PHE A 213 23.55 2.99 -22.88
CA PHE A 213 23.93 1.69 -22.30
C PHE A 213 22.86 1.13 -21.36
N LEU A 214 22.27 1.98 -20.51
CA LEU A 214 21.16 1.60 -19.62
C LEU A 214 19.83 1.38 -20.33
N GLY A 215 19.74 1.70 -21.63
CA GLY A 215 18.54 1.50 -22.44
C GLY A 215 17.45 2.54 -22.26
N PHE A 216 17.77 3.73 -21.72
CA PHE A 216 16.82 4.84 -21.62
C PHE A 216 16.62 5.55 -22.96
N ILE A 217 17.66 5.59 -23.78
CA ILE A 217 17.68 6.26 -25.08
C ILE A 217 18.28 5.37 -26.16
N LYS A 218 17.99 5.70 -27.42
CA LYS A 218 18.56 5.03 -28.60
C LYS A 218 18.80 6.03 -29.73
N SER A 219 19.97 5.93 -30.35
CA SER A 219 20.31 6.72 -31.54
C SER A 219 19.23 6.64 -32.64
N TYR A 220 18.79 7.80 -33.16
CA TYR A 220 17.82 7.87 -34.25
C TYR A 220 18.51 7.88 -35.62
N LYS A 221 17.75 7.56 -36.68
CA LYS A 221 18.28 7.56 -38.07
C LYS A 221 18.80 8.93 -38.52
N ARG A 222 18.27 10.03 -37.95
CA ARG A 222 18.82 11.37 -38.11
C ARG A 222 19.83 11.61 -37.00
N LYS A 223 21.09 11.91 -37.37
CA LYS A 223 22.23 12.07 -36.45
C LYS A 223 22.07 13.17 -35.39
N THR A 224 21.06 14.03 -35.52
CA THR A 224 20.81 15.15 -34.59
C THR A 224 19.86 14.78 -33.45
N HIS A 225 19.20 13.62 -33.49
CA HIS A 225 18.17 13.26 -32.52
C HIS A 225 18.41 11.90 -31.88
N VAL A 226 17.88 11.75 -30.68
CA VAL A 226 17.81 10.49 -29.92
C VAL A 226 16.36 10.16 -29.62
N VAL A 227 16.03 8.87 -29.56
CA VAL A 227 14.69 8.39 -29.19
C VAL A 227 14.70 7.99 -27.72
N ARG A 228 13.74 8.49 -26.95
CA ARG A 228 13.47 8.00 -25.60
C ARG A 228 12.73 6.66 -25.67
N LEU A 229 13.25 5.65 -24.95
CA LEU A 229 12.67 4.30 -24.91
C LEU A 229 11.76 4.08 -23.70
N THR A 230 11.92 4.88 -22.65
CA THR A 230 11.14 4.78 -21.41
C THR A 230 10.12 5.91 -21.29
N TRP A 231 9.02 5.64 -20.62
CA TRP A 231 8.11 6.68 -20.13
C TRP A 231 8.35 6.82 -18.63
N GLY A 232 8.20 8.05 -18.11
CA GLY A 232 8.32 8.36 -16.67
C GLY A 232 7.57 7.32 -15.85
N GLY A 233 8.21 6.86 -14.77
CA GLY A 233 7.71 5.77 -13.92
C GLY A 233 6.31 6.01 -13.41
#